data_AF-A0A7W5DQW3-F1
#
_entry.id   AF-A0A7W5DQW3-F1
#
_cell.length_a   1.000
_cell.length_b   1.000
_cell.length_c   1.000
_cell.angle_alpha   90.00
_cell.angle_beta   90.00
_cell.angle_gamma   90.00
#
_symmetry.space_group_name_H-M   'P 1'
#
loop_
_entity.id
_entity.type
_entity.pdbx_description
1 polymer ?
#
loop_
_entity_poly.entity_id
_entity_poly.type
_entity_poly.pdbx_seq_one_letter_code
_entity_poly.pdbx_strand_id
1 'polypeptide(L)'
;MLFYTKKNIHHWAFWHQRRKIWFYCLAGLGLAVSAFILLLGVEIAIHHYLSLIRTLAIIVLMFASGFVLGWLAWMENEDNYYNWLVQQHEAKKKEQAG
;
A
#
# COMPACT_ATOMS: atom_id res chain seq x y z
N MET A 1 8.43 -7.00 -3.54
CA MET A 1 7.32 -6.52 -4.41
C MET A 1 6.29 -7.61 -4.45
N LEU A 2 5.29 -7.49 -3.59
CA LEU A 2 4.50 -8.62 -3.06
C LEU A 2 3.08 -8.12 -2.84
N PHE A 3 2.23 -8.07 -3.87
CA PHE A 3 0.78 -8.00 -3.62
C PHE A 3 -0.11 -8.78 -4.59
N TYR A 4 0.32 -9.17 -5.81
CA TYR A 4 -0.60 -9.85 -6.74
C TYR A 4 -0.04 -11.08 -7.45
N THR A 5 -0.39 -12.25 -6.91
CA THR A 5 -0.54 -13.50 -7.66
C THR A 5 -1.98 -13.58 -8.18
N LYS A 6 -2.26 -14.27 -9.31
CA LYS A 6 -3.62 -14.49 -9.87
C LYS A 6 -4.71 -14.83 -8.84
N LYS A 7 -4.31 -15.43 -7.71
CA LYS A 7 -5.17 -15.83 -6.59
C LYS A 7 -5.83 -14.66 -5.82
N ASN A 8 -5.23 -13.47 -5.80
CA ASN A 8 -5.68 -12.34 -4.98
C ASN A 8 -6.36 -11.20 -5.76
N ILE A 9 -6.52 -11.33 -7.08
CA ILE A 9 -7.12 -10.28 -7.93
C ILE A 9 -8.54 -9.87 -7.50
N HIS A 10 -9.31 -10.78 -6.91
CA HIS A 10 -10.63 -10.45 -6.35
C HIS A 10 -10.58 -9.46 -5.19
N HIS A 11 -9.51 -9.49 -4.37
CA HIS A 11 -9.30 -8.49 -3.32
C HIS A 11 -8.93 -7.13 -3.91
N TRP A 12 -8.23 -7.09 -5.05
CA TRP A 12 -7.97 -5.81 -5.72
C TRP A 12 -9.23 -5.17 -6.25
N ALA A 13 -10.14 -5.95 -6.86
CA ALA A 13 -11.41 -5.42 -7.34
C ALA A 13 -12.20 -4.71 -6.23
N PHE A 14 -12.13 -5.22 -4.99
CA PHE A 14 -12.71 -4.57 -3.82
C PHE A 14 -12.04 -3.22 -3.50
N TRP A 15 -10.70 -3.16 -3.50
CA TRP A 15 -9.96 -1.92 -3.27
C TRP A 15 -10.14 -0.91 -4.40
N HIS A 16 -10.15 -1.37 -5.65
CA HIS A 16 -10.40 -0.58 -6.87
C HIS A 16 -11.77 0.11 -6.85
N GLN A 17 -12.80 -0.52 -6.29
CA GLN A 17 -14.12 0.10 -6.12
C GLN A 17 -14.16 1.16 -5.00
N ARG A 18 -13.21 1.13 -4.05
CA ARG A 18 -13.11 2.14 -2.99
C ARG A 18 -12.26 3.32 -3.46
N ARG A 19 -12.38 4.47 -2.77
CA ARG A 19 -11.60 5.66 -3.12
C ARG A 19 -10.11 5.39 -2.92
N LYS A 20 -9.31 5.63 -3.97
CA LYS A 20 -7.84 5.46 -4.01
C LYS A 20 -7.13 6.03 -2.77
N ILE A 21 -7.62 7.17 -2.29
CA ILE A 21 -7.05 7.88 -1.13
C ILE A 21 -7.05 7.07 0.17
N TRP A 22 -8.02 6.17 0.38
CA TRP A 22 -8.06 5.33 1.58
C TRP A 22 -6.90 4.35 1.62
N PHE A 23 -6.53 3.79 0.46
CA PHE A 23 -5.39 2.88 0.35
C PHE A 23 -4.08 3.60 0.69
N TYR A 24 -3.89 4.81 0.17
CA TYR A 24 -2.70 5.63 0.44
C TYR A 24 -2.60 6.02 1.91
N CYS A 25 -3.72 6.44 2.50
CA CYS A 25 -3.78 6.77 3.92
C CYS A 25 -3.51 5.55 4.80
N LEU A 26 -4.02 4.37 4.46
CA LEU A 26 -3.74 3.13 5.19
C LEU A 26 -2.27 2.73 5.11
N ALA A 27 -1.65 2.83 3.92
CA ALA A 27 -0.23 2.57 3.74
C ALA A 27 0.65 3.56 4.54
N GLY A 28 0.32 4.85 4.48
CA GLY A 28 0.95 5.90 5.26
C GLY A 28 0.81 5.66 6.77
N LEU A 29 -0.40 5.36 7.24
CA LEU A 29 -0.68 5.13 8.65
C LEU A 29 0.00 3.87 9.17
N GLY A 30 0.04 2.80 8.36
CA GLY A 30 0.79 1.59 8.68
C GLY A 30 2.27 1.87 8.93
N LEU A 31 2.94 2.56 8.00
CA LEU A 31 4.35 2.94 8.18
C LEU A 31 4.57 3.90 9.35
N ALA A 32 3.70 4.88 9.52
CA ALA A 32 3.81 5.85 10.61
C ALA A 32 3.70 5.18 11.99
N VAL A 33 2.74 4.25 12.15
CA VAL A 33 2.57 3.47 13.38
C VAL A 33 3.75 2.53 13.61
N SER A 34 4.22 1.83 12.57
CA SER A 34 5.40 0.96 12.70
C SER A 34 6.66 1.74 13.10
N ALA A 35 6.88 2.90 12.48
CA ALA A 35 7.99 3.78 12.82
C ALA A 35 7.89 4.32 14.25
N PHE A 36 6.68 4.69 14.70
CA PHE A 36 6.44 5.13 16.07
C PHE A 36 6.76 4.04 17.10
N ILE A 37 6.32 2.80 16.86
CA ILE A 37 6.64 1.66 17.74
C ILE A 37 8.15 1.42 17.81
N LEU A 38 8.84 1.50 16.66
CA LEU A 38 10.31 1.36 16.62
C LEU A 38 11.01 2.50 17.37
N LEU A 39 10.56 3.74 17.20
CA LEU A 39 11.09 4.90 17.92
C LEU A 39 10.93 4.73 19.43
N LEU A 40 9.76 4.31 19.91
CA LEU A 40 9.54 4.03 21.33
C LEU A 40 10.50 2.96 21.85
N GLY A 41 10.72 1.87 21.08
CA GLY A 41 11.69 0.85 21.43
C GLY A 41 13.11 1.38 21.56
N VAL A 42 13.53 2.26 20.64
CA VAL A 42 14.85 2.90 20.65
C VAL A 42 15.00 3.87 21.81
N GLU A 43 14.00 4.71 22.08
CA GLU A 43 14.03 5.65 23.21
C GLU A 43 14.15 4.93 24.55
N ILE A 44 13.40 3.83 24.73
CA ILE A 44 13.50 2.99 25.93
C ILE A 44 14.90 2.38 26.04
N ALA A 45 15.48 1.90 24.94
CA ALA A 45 16.81 1.28 24.95
C ALA A 45 17.94 2.28 25.27
N ILE A 46 17.84 3.52 24.79
CA ILE A 46 18.91 4.53 24.92
C ILE A 46 18.70 5.43 26.15
N HIS A 47 17.54 5.35 26.82
CA HIS A 47 17.16 6.25 27.93
C HIS A 47 17.25 7.73 27.56
N HIS A 48 17.10 8.03 26.27
CA HIS A 48 17.12 9.38 25.73
C HIS A 48 15.80 9.63 25.02
N TYR A 49 15.00 10.54 25.58
CA TYR A 49 13.72 10.90 25.02
C TYR A 49 13.91 11.99 23.96
N LEU A 50 13.44 11.75 22.74
CA LEU A 50 13.37 12.82 21.74
C LEU A 50 12.31 13.83 22.18
N SER A 51 12.48 15.08 21.77
CA SER A 51 11.44 16.07 21.97
C SER A 51 10.19 15.68 21.18
N LEU A 52 9.02 15.93 21.75
CA LEU A 52 7.72 15.62 21.14
C LEU A 52 7.59 16.19 19.71
N ILE A 53 8.18 17.37 19.47
CA ILE A 53 8.23 18.02 18.16
C ILE A 53 9.02 17.18 17.14
N ARG A 54 10.18 16.63 17.53
CA ARG A 54 10.99 15.78 16.64
C ARG A 54 10.27 14.47 16.33
N THR A 55 9.65 13.86 17.34
CA THR A 55 8.88 12.63 17.18
C THR A 55 7.72 12.83 16.21
N LEU A 56 6.94 13.91 16.37
CA LEU A 56 5.88 14.26 15.43
C LEU A 56 6.40 14.49 14.01
N ALA A 57 7.52 15.20 13.84
CA ALA A 57 8.11 15.44 12.53
C ALA A 57 8.50 14.12 11.82
N ILE A 58 9.09 13.17 12.56
CA ILE A 58 9.43 11.85 12.01
C ILE A 58 8.17 11.08 11.62
N ILE A 59 7.13 11.07 12.47
CA ILE A 59 5.85 10.41 12.17
C ILE A 59 5.23 10.98 10.89
N VAL A 60 5.21 12.30 10.73
CA VAL A 60 4.67 12.96 9.53
C VAL A 60 5.48 12.60 8.28
N LEU A 61 6.81 12.59 8.37
CA LEU A 61 7.67 12.17 7.26
C LEU A 61 7.46 10.71 6.86
N MET A 62 7.32 9.81 7.85
CA MET A 62 7.07 8.39 7.61
C MET A 62 5.67 8.16 7.03
N PHE A 63 4.67 8.92 7.50
CA PHE A 63 3.34 8.92 6.91
C PHE A 63 3.37 9.35 5.44
N ALA A 64 4.03 10.49 5.14
CA ALA A 64 4.17 10.98 3.77
C ALA A 64 4.89 9.96 2.86
N SER A 65 5.94 9.33 3.38
CA SER A 65 6.69 8.28 2.67
C SER A 65 5.79 7.08 2.37
N GLY A 66 5.01 6.61 3.35
CA GLY A 66 4.07 5.51 3.16
C GLY A 66 2.89 5.86 2.25
N PHE A 67 2.46 7.12 2.24
CA PHE A 67 1.46 7.62 1.30
C PHE A 67 1.98 7.53 -0.15
N VAL A 68 3.22 7.99 -0.40
CA VAL A 68 3.85 7.91 -1.73
C VAL A 68 4.08 6.46 -2.15
N LEU A 69 4.53 5.59 -1.24
CA LEU A 69 4.69 4.16 -1.53
C LEU A 69 3.34 3.50 -1.84
N GLY A 70 2.29 3.85 -1.10
CA GLY A 70 0.92 3.39 -1.38
C GLY A 70 0.41 3.87 -2.74
N TRP A 71 0.76 5.10 -3.14
CA TRP A 71 0.46 5.61 -4.47
C TRP A 71 1.16 4.81 -5.56
N LEU A 72 2.47 4.59 -5.45
CA LEU A 72 3.25 3.82 -6.43
C LEU A 72 2.74 2.38 -6.55
N ALA A 73 2.49 1.73 -5.41
CA ALA A 73 1.93 0.38 -5.38
C ALA A 73 0.54 0.32 -6.03
N TRP A 74 -0.26 1.38 -5.92
CA TRP A 74 -1.56 1.43 -6.58
C TRP A 74 -1.42 1.51 -8.10
N MET A 75 -0.54 2.38 -8.60
CA MET A 75 -0.29 2.50 -10.04
C MET A 75 0.16 1.16 -10.64
N GLU A 76 1.14 0.51 -10.01
CA GLU A 76 1.63 -0.81 -10.44
C GLU A 76 0.51 -1.87 -10.44
N ASN A 77 -0.41 -1.82 -9.47
CA ASN A 77 -1.54 -2.75 -9.41
C ASN A 77 -2.64 -2.44 -10.42
N GLU A 78 -2.83 -1.17 -10.78
CA GLU A 78 -3.79 -0.75 -11.81
C GLU A 78 -3.38 -1.34 -13.16
N ASP A 79 -2.10 -1.25 -13.52
CA ASP A 79 -1.54 -1.84 -14.74
C ASP A 79 -1.71 -3.37 -14.79
N ASN A 80 -1.39 -4.04 -13.68
CA ASN A 80 -1.55 -5.50 -13.57
C ASN A 80 -3.01 -5.95 -13.68
N TYR A 81 -3.94 -5.16 -13.15
CA TYR A 81 -5.38 -5.45 -13.23
C TYR A 81 -5.91 -5.28 -14.67
N TYR A 82 -5.47 -4.23 -15.38
CA TYR A 82 -5.82 -4.05 -16.80
C TYR A 82 -5.32 -5.21 -17.65
N ASN A 83 -4.07 -5.65 -17.45
CA ASN A 83 -3.51 -6.78 -18.17
C ASN A 83 -4.31 -8.08 -17.93
N TRP A 84 -4.78 -8.31 -16.70
CA TRP A 84 -5.63 -9.45 -16.40
C TRP A 84 -7.01 -9.38 -17.07
N LEU A 85 -7.63 -8.19 -17.12
CA LEU A 85 -8.92 -8.00 -17.81
C LEU A 85 -8.82 -8.29 -19.30
N VAL A 86 -7.73 -7.86 -19.96
CA VAL A 86 -7.47 -8.14 -21.38
C VAL A 86 -7.35 -9.66 -21.60
N GLN A 87 -6.55 -10.35 -20.78
CA GLN A 87 -6.38 -11.81 -20.88
C GLN A 87 -7.71 -12.57 -20.69
N GLN A 88 -8.55 -12.14 -19.75
CA GLN A 88 -9.87 -12.73 -19.52
C GLN A 88 -10.79 -12.55 -20.73
N HIS A 89 -10.75 -11.38 -21.38
CA HIS A 89 -11.58 -11.12 -22.55
C HIS A 89 -11.13 -11.95 -23.76
N GLU A 90 -9.82 -12.10 -23.97
CA GLU A 90 -9.27 -12.97 -25.02
C GLU A 90 -9.58 -14.45 -24.80
N ALA A 91 -9.51 -14.92 -23.55
CA ALA A 91 -9.86 -16.30 -23.20
C ALA A 91 -11.32 -16.61 -23.54
N LYS A 92 -12.26 -15.72 -23.16
CA LYS A 92 -13.68 -15.88 -23.49
C LYS A 92 -13.95 -15.85 -24.99
N LYS A 93 -13.25 -15.01 -25.76
CA LYS A 93 -13.38 -15.00 -27.23
C LYS A 93 -12.95 -16.32 -27.85
N LYS A 94 -11.90 -16.97 -27.32
CA LYS A 94 -11.43 -18.27 -27.79
C LYS A 94 -12.43 -19.39 -27.47
N GLU A 95 -13.06 -19.36 -26.29
CA GLU A 95 -14.12 -20.31 -25.92
C GLU A 95 -15.39 -20.17 -26.76
N GLN A 96 -15.71 -18.97 -27.25
CA GLN A 96 -16.87 -18.73 -28.12
C GLN A 96 -16.61 -19.04 -29.59
N ALA A 97 -15.34 -19.21 -29.99
CA ALA A 97 -14.93 -19.43 -31.37
C ALA A 97 -14.56 -20.89 -31.69
N GLY A 98 -14.51 -21.77 -30.67
CA GLY A 98 -14.26 -23.20 -30.80
C GLY A 98 -15.48 -24.01 -30.41
#